data_AF-A0AAV6YZG8-F1
#
_entry.id   AF-A0AAV6YZG8-F1
#
_cell.length_a   1.000
_cell.length_b   1.000
_cell.length_c   1.000
_cell.angle_alpha   90.00
_cell.angle_beta   90.00
_cell.angle_gamma   90.00
#
_symmetry.space_group_name_H-M   'P 1'
#
loop_
_entity.id
_entity.type
_entity.pdbx_description
1 polymer ?
#
loop_
_entity_poly.entity_id
_entity_poly.type
_entity_poly.pdbx_seq_one_letter_code
_entity_poly.pdbx_strand_id
1 'polypeptide(L)'
;TFLFLVSSRCQTEFEKRHQTAKGNEATRKRFHAFVLFLGELYLNLEIKGAKGQVTRAEILQTGLKELLDALFSNPMDDNLICAVKLLKLTGSVLEDAWKEKGISCMDEVIQRMKNVVLDSDRSRDVRQMLLKLVELRSSNWGRVHSTWTFKEATPENDPNYFMNEPTFYTSEGIPFTAADPEYQEKYQEMLDREDFFCEETGNDLSASGDAFLDDLGDDEMDPEMQEAYEKFCLESEHKRTQ
;
A
#
# COMPACT_ATOMS: atom_id res chain seq x y z
N THR A 1 -10.93 11.76 -22.50
CA THR A 1 -10.97 10.58 -21.60
C THR A 1 -10.72 11.02 -20.17
N PHE A 2 -11.27 10.33 -19.17
CA PHE A 2 -11.15 10.61 -17.73
C PHE A 2 -9.74 11.06 -17.27
N LEU A 3 -8.68 10.41 -17.77
CA LEU A 3 -7.28 10.77 -17.50
C LEU A 3 -6.92 12.22 -17.85
N PHE A 4 -7.43 12.74 -18.96
CA PHE A 4 -7.20 14.13 -19.36
C PHE A 4 -7.86 15.12 -18.36
N LEU A 5 -9.05 14.78 -17.88
CA LEU A 5 -9.80 15.61 -16.94
C LEU A 5 -9.17 15.60 -15.54
N VAL A 6 -8.71 14.43 -15.09
CA VAL A 6 -7.91 14.29 -13.86
C VAL A 6 -6.60 15.07 -13.99
N SER A 7 -5.90 14.94 -15.12
CA SER A 7 -4.63 15.63 -15.36
C SER A 7 -4.79 17.17 -15.37
N SER A 8 -5.84 17.70 -16.02
CA SER A 8 -6.13 19.14 -16.02
C SER A 8 -6.47 19.70 -14.63
N ARG A 9 -7.26 18.97 -13.84
CA ARG A 9 -7.55 19.33 -12.44
C ARG A 9 -6.30 19.28 -11.57
N CYS A 10 -5.50 18.23 -11.71
CA CYS A 10 -4.24 18.10 -10.98
C CYS A 10 -3.29 19.25 -11.32
N GLN A 11 -3.22 19.67 -12.58
CA GLN A 11 -2.36 20.76 -12.99
C GLN A 11 -2.75 22.09 -12.35
N THR A 12 -4.05 22.39 -12.28
CA THR A 12 -4.55 23.63 -11.66
C THR A 12 -4.20 23.73 -10.17
N GLU A 13 -4.34 22.63 -9.43
CA GLU A 13 -3.97 22.55 -8.01
C GLU A 13 -2.44 22.56 -7.83
N PHE A 14 -1.72 21.89 -8.73
CA PHE A 14 -0.26 21.82 -8.73
C PHE A 14 0.40 23.18 -8.96
N GLU A 15 -0.13 24.01 -9.87
CA GLU A 15 0.39 25.36 -10.12
C GLU A 15 0.35 26.25 -8.87
N LYS A 16 -0.63 26.02 -7.98
CA LYS A 16 -0.80 26.79 -6.74
C LYS A 16 0.00 26.23 -5.56
N ARG A 17 0.78 25.15 -5.73
CA ARG A 17 1.45 24.40 -4.64
C ARG A 17 2.22 25.26 -3.63
N HIS A 18 2.99 26.25 -4.09
CA HIS A 18 3.77 27.10 -3.18
C HIS A 18 2.90 28.04 -2.36
N GLN A 19 1.77 28.49 -2.92
CA GLN A 19 0.81 29.34 -2.21
C GLN A 19 -0.02 28.52 -1.23
N THR A 20 -0.48 27.33 -1.63
CA THR A 20 -1.29 26.46 -0.79
C THR A 20 -0.49 25.86 0.37
N ALA A 21 0.79 25.54 0.18
CA ALA A 21 1.70 25.10 1.24
C ALA A 21 1.91 26.16 2.35
N LYS A 22 1.77 27.46 2.01
CA LYS A 22 1.83 28.61 2.93
C LYS A 22 0.46 29.07 3.43
N GLY A 23 -0.61 28.42 2.96
CA GLY A 23 -1.98 28.82 3.27
C GLY A 23 -2.34 28.61 4.74
N ASN A 24 -3.58 28.93 5.09
CA ASN A 24 -4.14 28.59 6.39
C ASN A 24 -4.27 27.06 6.56
N GLU A 25 -4.58 26.61 7.77
CA GLU A 25 -4.66 25.18 8.09
C GLU A 25 -5.62 24.40 7.17
N ALA A 26 -6.80 24.96 6.85
CA ALA A 26 -7.77 24.32 5.98
C ALA A 26 -7.25 24.18 4.53
N THR A 27 -6.59 25.21 4.01
CA THR A 27 -5.95 25.19 2.68
C THR A 27 -4.83 24.15 2.65
N ARG A 28 -4.01 24.06 3.72
CA ARG A 28 -2.92 23.08 3.80
C ARG A 28 -3.45 21.65 3.90
N LYS A 29 -4.50 21.39 4.67
CA LYS A 29 -5.14 20.06 4.72
C LYS A 29 -5.61 19.59 3.35
N ARG A 30 -6.24 20.47 2.56
CA ARG A 30 -6.63 20.16 1.17
C ARG A 30 -5.41 19.89 0.29
N PHE A 31 -4.36 20.69 0.45
CA PHE A 31 -3.10 20.48 -0.24
C PHE A 31 -2.45 19.14 0.12
N HIS A 32 -2.44 18.75 1.40
CA HIS A 32 -1.91 17.45 1.84
C HIS A 32 -2.70 16.28 1.27
N ALA A 33 -4.03 16.39 1.24
CA ALA A 33 -4.88 15.38 0.60
C ALA A 33 -4.56 15.25 -0.89
N PHE A 34 -4.37 16.37 -1.59
CA PHE A 34 -3.96 16.39 -3.00
C PHE A 34 -2.57 15.76 -3.21
N VAL A 35 -1.59 16.08 -2.36
CA VAL A 35 -0.25 15.50 -2.41
C VAL A 35 -0.27 13.99 -2.25
N LEU A 36 -0.99 13.49 -1.25
CA LEU A 36 -1.10 12.05 -1.01
C LEU A 36 -1.89 11.35 -2.12
N PHE A 37 -2.96 11.97 -2.62
CA PHE A 37 -3.69 11.48 -3.79
C PHE A 37 -2.79 11.32 -5.02
N LEU A 38 -1.93 12.31 -5.30
CA LEU A 38 -0.96 12.18 -6.40
C LEU A 38 0.09 11.09 -6.15
N GLY A 39 0.46 10.86 -4.88
CA GLY A 39 1.33 9.76 -4.49
C GLY A 39 0.71 8.40 -4.82
N GLU A 40 -0.55 8.20 -4.41
CA GLU A 40 -1.32 7.00 -4.74
C GLU A 40 -1.54 6.86 -6.24
N LEU A 41 -1.88 7.95 -6.92
CA LEU A 41 -2.07 7.95 -8.37
C LEU A 41 -0.77 7.55 -9.09
N TYR A 42 0.40 8.01 -8.63
CA TYR A 42 1.68 7.61 -9.20
C TYR A 42 1.96 6.10 -9.06
N LEU A 43 1.56 5.50 -7.93
CA LEU A 43 1.75 4.07 -7.69
C LEU A 43 0.81 3.20 -8.53
N ASN A 44 -0.44 3.64 -8.67
CA ASN A 44 -1.52 2.86 -9.28
C ASN A 44 -1.73 3.17 -10.78
N LEU A 45 -1.22 4.29 -11.29
CA LEU A 45 -1.40 4.66 -12.69
C LEU A 45 -0.36 3.99 -13.59
N GLU A 46 -0.81 2.95 -14.27
CA GLU A 46 -0.05 2.22 -15.26
C GLU A 46 -0.33 2.74 -16.68
N ILE A 47 0.74 3.16 -17.38
CA ILE A 47 0.67 3.55 -18.79
C ILE A 47 1.21 2.40 -19.63
N LYS A 48 0.31 1.77 -20.39
CA LYS A 48 0.67 0.74 -21.37
C LYS A 48 1.28 1.41 -22.60
N GLY A 49 2.57 1.18 -22.83
CA GLY A 49 3.26 1.59 -24.05
C GLY A 49 2.89 0.73 -25.26
N ALA A 50 3.22 1.22 -26.45
CA ALA A 50 2.92 0.55 -27.72
C ALA A 50 3.53 -0.86 -27.86
N LYS A 51 4.55 -1.19 -27.04
CA LYS A 51 5.24 -2.49 -27.01
C LYS A 51 4.76 -3.41 -25.87
N GLY A 52 3.65 -3.10 -25.22
CA GLY A 52 3.15 -3.85 -24.05
C GLY A 52 3.95 -3.60 -22.75
N GLN A 53 4.98 -2.76 -22.79
CA GLN A 53 5.68 -2.32 -21.58
C GLN A 53 4.76 -1.44 -20.74
N VAL A 54 4.60 -1.79 -19.48
CA VAL A 54 3.89 -0.97 -18.49
C VAL A 54 4.90 -0.02 -17.86
N THR A 55 4.66 1.28 -18.00
CA THR A 55 5.52 2.33 -17.45
C THR A 55 4.69 3.26 -16.58
N ARG A 56 5.30 3.83 -15.54
CA ARG A 56 4.65 4.83 -14.68
C ARG A 56 4.72 6.20 -15.32
N ALA A 57 3.78 7.07 -14.97
CA ALA A 57 3.71 8.42 -15.51
C ALA A 57 4.90 9.28 -15.04
N GLU A 58 5.86 9.55 -15.92
CA GLU A 58 7.04 10.37 -15.62
C GLU A 58 6.69 11.80 -15.18
N ILE A 59 5.59 12.34 -15.71
CA ILE A 59 5.06 13.64 -15.31
C ILE A 59 4.69 13.67 -13.82
N LEU A 60 4.16 12.56 -13.29
CA LEU A 60 3.82 12.45 -11.87
C LEU A 60 5.08 12.32 -11.02
N GLN A 61 6.10 11.60 -11.49
CA GLN A 61 7.41 11.52 -10.82
C GLN A 61 8.01 12.92 -10.61
N THR A 62 7.99 13.75 -11.65
CA THR A 62 8.45 15.14 -11.59
C THR A 62 7.56 15.99 -10.68
N GLY A 63 6.24 15.82 -10.77
CA GLY A 63 5.29 16.51 -9.90
C GLY A 63 5.50 16.20 -8.42
N LEU A 64 5.69 14.93 -8.04
CA LEU A 64 5.92 14.54 -6.65
C LEU A 64 7.20 15.16 -6.08
N LYS A 65 8.26 15.26 -6.89
CA LYS A 65 9.49 15.97 -6.53
C LYS A 65 9.22 17.42 -6.17
N GLU A 66 8.50 18.13 -7.03
CA GLU A 66 8.20 19.55 -6.81
C GLU A 66 7.26 19.78 -5.61
N LEU A 67 6.35 18.84 -5.34
CA LEU A 67 5.49 18.88 -4.16
C LEU A 67 6.30 18.68 -2.88
N LEU A 68 7.23 17.73 -2.85
CA LEU A 68 8.20 17.57 -1.76
C LEU A 68 9.00 18.86 -1.56
N ASP A 69 9.49 19.45 -2.64
CA ASP A 69 10.22 20.73 -2.59
C ASP A 69 9.36 21.85 -2.00
N ALA A 70 8.08 21.93 -2.35
CA ALA A 70 7.15 22.92 -1.80
C ALA A 70 6.86 22.71 -0.31
N LEU A 71 6.74 21.45 0.14
CA LEU A 71 6.56 21.10 1.55
C LEU A 71 7.80 21.44 2.38
N PHE A 72 8.99 21.06 1.94
CA PHE A 72 10.23 21.34 2.66
C PHE A 72 10.61 22.83 2.65
N SER A 73 10.23 23.58 1.61
CA SER A 73 10.42 25.04 1.58
C SER A 73 9.52 25.79 2.57
N ASN A 74 8.48 25.12 3.11
CA ASN A 74 7.55 25.67 4.09
C ASN A 74 7.43 24.71 5.27
N PRO A 75 8.48 24.58 6.10
CA PRO A 75 8.63 23.50 7.07
C PRO A 75 7.74 23.71 8.33
N MET A 76 6.42 23.77 8.14
CA MET A 76 5.44 23.65 9.22
C MET A 76 5.23 22.18 9.56
N ASP A 77 4.93 21.87 10.82
CA ASP A 77 4.83 20.50 11.32
C ASP A 77 3.86 19.63 10.48
N ASP A 78 2.72 20.17 10.06
CA ASP A 78 1.74 19.47 9.23
C ASP A 78 2.24 19.21 7.79
N ASN A 79 2.93 20.18 7.18
CA ASN A 79 3.61 19.99 5.89
C ASN A 79 4.71 18.91 5.98
N LEU A 80 5.49 18.89 7.06
CA LEU A 80 6.54 17.90 7.28
C LEU A 80 5.96 16.50 7.51
N ILE A 81 4.87 16.39 8.27
CA ILE A 81 4.14 15.14 8.44
C ILE A 81 3.61 14.64 7.07
N CYS A 82 3.07 15.53 6.24
CA CYS A 82 2.63 15.18 4.88
C CYS A 82 3.80 14.67 4.02
N ALA A 83 4.95 15.36 4.04
CA ALA A 83 6.15 14.93 3.31
C ALA A 83 6.64 13.54 3.78
N VAL A 84 6.64 13.29 5.09
CA VAL A 84 6.98 11.98 5.66
C VAL A 84 6.02 10.89 5.17
N LYS A 85 4.71 11.15 5.19
CA LYS A 85 3.71 10.20 4.69
C LYS A 85 3.92 9.90 3.20
N LEU A 86 4.13 10.93 2.39
CA LEU A 86 4.38 10.76 0.95
C LEU A 86 5.65 9.94 0.68
N LEU A 87 6.74 10.22 1.40
CA LEU A 87 8.01 9.49 1.23
C LEU A 87 7.91 8.04 1.75
N LYS A 88 7.14 7.77 2.80
CA LYS A 88 6.86 6.39 3.21
C LYS A 88 6.07 5.62 2.15
N LEU A 89 5.10 6.28 1.51
CA LEU A 89 4.26 5.70 0.47
C LEU A 89 5.05 5.44 -0.83
N THR A 90 5.80 6.43 -1.30
CA THR A 90 6.37 6.45 -2.66
C THR A 90 7.90 6.42 -2.71
N GLY A 91 8.58 6.61 -1.58
CA GLY A 91 10.01 6.90 -1.54
C GLY A 91 10.88 5.80 -2.15
N SER A 92 10.57 4.54 -1.88
CA SER A 92 11.34 3.42 -2.44
C SER A 92 11.20 3.33 -3.97
N VAL A 93 9.99 3.51 -4.50
CA VAL A 93 9.70 3.46 -5.94
C VAL A 93 10.29 4.68 -6.66
N LEU A 94 10.21 5.87 -6.05
CA LEU A 94 10.82 7.09 -6.58
C LEU A 94 12.35 6.99 -6.63
N GLU A 95 12.97 6.44 -5.58
CA GLU A 95 14.42 6.28 -5.52
C GLU A 95 14.93 5.33 -6.62
N ASP A 96 14.26 4.20 -6.82
CA ASP A 96 14.62 3.27 -7.91
C ASP A 96 14.48 3.95 -9.28
N ALA A 97 13.35 4.61 -9.53
CA ALA A 97 13.06 5.25 -10.81
C ALA A 97 14.02 6.42 -11.11
N TRP A 98 14.54 7.11 -10.09
CA TRP A 98 15.58 8.13 -10.28
C TRP A 98 16.96 7.51 -10.47
N LYS A 99 17.30 6.45 -9.72
CA LYS A 99 18.57 5.71 -9.88
C LYS A 99 18.70 5.10 -11.27
N GLU A 100 17.64 4.51 -11.80
CA GLU A 100 17.60 3.96 -13.16
C GLU A 100 17.92 5.01 -14.23
N LYS A 101 17.51 6.27 -13.99
CA LYS A 101 17.79 7.42 -14.86
C LYS A 101 19.13 8.10 -14.55
N GLY A 102 19.89 7.65 -13.55
CA GLY A 102 21.12 8.28 -13.10
C GLY A 102 20.92 9.63 -12.41
N ILE A 103 19.73 9.91 -11.87
CA ILE A 103 19.38 11.18 -11.23
C ILE A 103 19.50 11.04 -9.71
N SER A 104 20.25 11.94 -9.05
CA SER A 104 20.44 11.96 -7.59
C SER A 104 19.33 12.75 -6.85
N CYS A 105 18.11 12.75 -7.37
CA CYS A 105 17.02 13.58 -6.84
C CYS A 105 16.66 13.22 -5.38
N MET A 106 16.69 11.92 -5.04
CA MET A 106 16.44 11.50 -3.65
C MET A 106 17.51 12.04 -2.69
N ASP A 107 18.75 12.21 -3.14
CA ASP A 107 19.79 12.80 -2.29
C ASP A 107 19.47 14.26 -1.97
N GLU A 108 19.02 15.03 -2.95
CA GLU A 108 18.59 16.43 -2.73
C GLU A 108 17.44 16.51 -1.72
N VAL A 109 16.43 15.66 -1.85
CA VAL A 109 15.28 15.60 -0.93
C VAL A 109 15.74 15.31 0.49
N ILE A 110 16.65 14.36 0.67
CA ILE A 110 17.15 13.96 1.98
C ILE A 110 18.06 15.03 2.58
N GLN A 111 18.86 15.72 1.77
CA GLN A 111 19.65 16.87 2.23
C GLN A 111 18.74 18.00 2.72
N ARG A 112 17.67 18.33 1.99
CA ARG A 112 16.68 19.31 2.46
C ARG A 112 16.05 18.90 3.78
N MET A 113 15.67 17.62 3.90
CA MET A 113 15.14 17.11 5.17
C MET A 113 16.15 17.24 6.32
N LYS A 114 17.43 16.90 6.10
CA LYS A 114 18.48 17.09 7.12
C LYS A 114 18.61 18.55 7.53
N ASN A 115 18.55 19.48 6.59
CA ASN A 115 18.59 20.92 6.90
C ASN A 115 17.41 21.34 7.78
N VAL A 116 16.20 20.84 7.50
CA VAL A 116 15.01 21.09 8.35
C VAL A 116 15.17 20.49 9.75
N VAL A 117 15.79 19.31 9.88
CA VAL A 117 16.03 18.68 11.20
C VAL A 117 17.00 19.47 12.07
N LEU A 118 17.96 20.17 11.45
CA LEU A 118 18.93 21.02 12.15
C LEU A 118 18.29 22.30 12.70
N ASP A 119 17.15 22.74 12.14
CA ASP A 119 16.39 23.88 12.63
C ASP A 119 15.81 23.58 14.03
N SER A 120 16.09 24.45 15.01
CA SER A 120 15.71 24.26 16.41
C SER A 120 14.23 24.49 16.68
N ASP A 121 13.53 25.19 15.79
CA ASP A 121 12.18 25.72 16.04
C ASP A 121 11.05 24.72 15.69
N ARG A 122 11.37 23.43 15.49
CA ARG A 122 10.41 22.38 15.11
C ARG A 122 10.05 21.47 16.28
N SER A 123 8.84 20.94 16.25
CA SER A 123 8.39 19.97 17.26
C SER A 123 9.35 18.77 17.32
N ARG A 124 9.70 18.36 18.55
CA ARG A 124 10.58 17.23 18.82
C ARG A 124 10.11 15.96 18.10
N ASP A 125 8.81 15.72 18.09
CA ASP A 125 8.24 14.50 17.52
C ASP A 125 8.34 14.51 15.99
N VAL A 126 8.15 15.67 15.34
CA VAL A 126 8.36 15.82 13.89
C VAL A 126 9.82 15.62 13.53
N ARG A 127 10.76 16.19 14.30
CA ARG A 127 12.21 15.96 14.11
C ARG A 127 12.55 14.47 14.22
N GLN A 128 11.97 13.78 15.19
CA GLN A 128 12.15 12.34 15.34
C GLN A 128 11.57 11.55 14.15
N MET A 129 10.42 11.95 13.60
CA MET A 129 9.85 11.34 12.39
C MET A 129 10.77 11.49 11.18
N LEU A 130 11.34 12.68 10.97
CA LEU A 130 12.28 12.94 9.88
C LEU A 130 13.57 12.13 10.04
N LEU A 131 14.13 12.05 11.25
CA LEU A 131 15.31 11.22 11.54
C LEU A 131 15.04 9.74 11.23
N LYS A 132 13.89 9.20 11.67
CA LYS A 132 13.49 7.82 11.34
C LYS A 132 13.33 7.61 9.83
N LEU A 133 12.97 8.64 9.06
CA LEU A 133 12.89 8.54 7.61
C LEU A 133 14.28 8.51 6.95
N VAL A 134 15.26 9.27 7.48
CA VAL A 134 16.66 9.16 7.06
C VAL A 134 17.20 7.75 7.31
N GLU A 135 16.90 7.19 8.49
CA GLU A 135 17.27 5.82 8.86
C GLU A 135 16.60 4.80 7.92
N LEU A 136 15.29 4.93 7.69
CA LEU A 136 14.54 4.08 6.79
C LEU A 136 15.18 4.05 5.39
N ARG A 137 15.53 5.23 4.84
CA ARG A 137 16.24 5.30 3.56
C ARG A 137 17.61 4.61 3.62
N SER A 138 18.38 4.83 4.69
CA SER A 138 19.71 4.21 4.87
C SER A 138 19.61 2.68 4.92
N SER A 139 18.51 2.17 5.47
CA SER A 139 18.13 0.75 5.47
C SER A 139 17.42 0.31 4.19
N ASN A 140 17.70 0.94 3.05
CA ASN A 140 17.09 0.66 1.74
C ASN A 140 15.55 0.59 1.77
N TRP A 141 14.93 1.54 2.45
CA TRP A 141 13.47 1.61 2.65
C TRP A 141 12.86 0.42 3.38
N GLY A 142 13.65 -0.31 4.18
CA GLY A 142 13.19 -1.51 4.87
C GLY A 142 13.09 -2.74 3.96
N ARG A 143 13.57 -2.66 2.72
CA ARG A 143 13.69 -3.82 1.85
C ARG A 143 14.81 -4.69 2.38
N VAL A 144 14.44 -5.87 2.91
CA VAL A 144 15.41 -6.93 3.18
C VAL A 144 16.13 -7.19 1.86
N HIS A 145 17.46 -7.23 1.88
CA HIS A 145 18.17 -7.75 0.72
C HIS A 145 17.64 -9.17 0.55
N SER A 146 16.83 -9.39 -0.49
CA SER A 146 16.84 -10.68 -1.13
C SER A 146 18.30 -10.81 -1.55
N THR A 147 19.11 -11.43 -0.69
CA THR A 147 20.30 -12.14 -1.13
C THR A 147 19.79 -12.94 -2.29
N TRP A 148 20.10 -12.42 -3.47
CA TRP A 148 19.96 -13.02 -4.78
C TRP A 148 19.78 -14.50 -4.56
N THR A 149 18.55 -15.02 -4.70
CA THR A 149 18.15 -16.35 -4.23
C THR A 149 19.33 -17.26 -4.45
N PHE A 150 20.11 -17.50 -3.40
CA PHE A 150 21.24 -18.40 -3.49
C PHE A 150 20.46 -19.70 -3.56
N LYS A 151 20.23 -20.17 -4.80
CA LYS A 151 19.66 -21.46 -5.14
C LYS A 151 20.66 -22.54 -4.70
N GLU A 152 21.07 -22.47 -3.44
CA GLU A 152 22.04 -23.33 -2.79
C GLU A 152 21.61 -23.54 -1.34
N ALA A 153 20.30 -23.66 -1.14
CA ALA A 153 19.73 -24.25 0.06
C ALA A 153 18.63 -25.21 -0.34
N THR A 154 18.93 -26.10 -1.29
CA THR A 154 18.42 -27.47 -1.41
C THR A 154 19.09 -28.10 -2.63
N PRO A 155 19.88 -29.18 -2.49
CA PRO A 155 20.17 -30.04 -3.62
C PRO A 155 18.82 -30.51 -4.17
N GLU A 156 18.52 -30.23 -5.43
CA GLU A 156 17.28 -30.63 -6.14
C GLU A 156 17.09 -32.17 -6.20
N ASN A 157 17.94 -32.96 -5.54
CA ASN A 157 18.03 -34.39 -5.72
C ASN A 157 18.50 -35.13 -4.45
N ASP A 158 18.02 -34.71 -3.26
CA ASP A 158 18.14 -35.55 -2.06
C ASP A 158 16.90 -36.48 -1.98
N PRO A 159 17.05 -37.80 -2.18
CA PRO A 159 15.95 -38.75 -2.08
C PRO A 159 15.37 -38.87 -0.65
N ASN A 160 16.00 -38.26 0.36
CA ASN A 160 15.47 -38.15 1.72
C ASN A 160 14.70 -36.83 1.99
N TYR A 161 14.50 -35.97 1.00
CA TYR A 161 13.68 -34.76 1.15
C TYR A 161 12.19 -35.13 1.10
N PHE A 162 11.71 -35.75 2.17
CA PHE A 162 10.26 -35.82 2.44
C PHE A 162 9.80 -34.37 2.68
N MET A 163 8.79 -33.97 1.91
CA MET A 163 8.28 -32.61 1.73
C MET A 163 8.15 -31.78 3.02
N ASN A 164 8.07 -30.45 2.86
CA ASN A 164 7.63 -29.49 3.88
C ASN A 164 6.14 -29.73 4.28
N GLU A 165 5.80 -30.94 4.70
CA GLU A 165 4.47 -31.28 5.17
C GLU A 165 4.30 -30.77 6.60
N PRO A 166 3.17 -30.12 6.91
CA PRO A 166 2.89 -29.65 8.26
C PRO A 166 2.97 -30.81 9.25
N THR A 167 3.72 -30.62 10.34
CA THR A 167 3.66 -31.52 11.50
C THR A 167 2.48 -31.10 12.37
N PHE A 168 1.53 -32.01 12.55
CA PHE A 168 0.37 -31.81 13.40
C PHE A 168 0.63 -32.38 14.79
N TYR A 169 -0.15 -31.96 15.77
CA TYR A 169 -0.02 -32.43 17.16
C TYR A 169 -1.36 -33.00 17.60
N THR A 170 -1.34 -34.17 18.24
CA THR A 170 -2.53 -34.70 18.91
C THR A 170 -2.91 -33.82 20.11
N SER A 171 -4.09 -34.07 20.68
CA SER A 171 -4.56 -33.40 21.91
C SER A 171 -3.63 -33.59 23.12
N GLU A 172 -2.77 -34.62 23.08
CA GLU A 172 -1.73 -34.92 24.08
C GLU A 172 -0.38 -34.24 23.76
N GLY A 173 -0.30 -33.47 22.68
CA GLY A 173 0.91 -32.76 22.24
C GLY A 173 1.94 -33.65 21.53
N ILE A 174 1.52 -34.81 21.02
CA ILE A 174 2.41 -35.74 20.32
C ILE A 174 2.45 -35.36 18.83
N PRO A 175 3.62 -35.04 18.25
CA PRO A 175 3.72 -34.71 16.85
C PRO A 175 3.43 -35.94 15.98
N PHE A 176 2.73 -35.72 14.86
CA PHE A 176 2.49 -36.71 13.83
C PHE A 176 2.51 -36.06 12.44
N THR A 177 2.87 -36.84 11.42
CA THR A 177 3.16 -36.42 10.04
C THR A 177 2.55 -37.40 9.05
N ALA A 178 2.44 -37.05 7.76
CA ALA A 178 1.83 -37.95 6.77
C ALA A 178 2.62 -39.25 6.52
N ALA A 179 3.84 -39.35 7.06
CA ALA A 179 4.63 -40.57 7.08
C ALA A 179 4.16 -41.58 8.15
N ASP A 180 3.37 -41.15 9.13
CA ASP A 180 2.88 -42.00 10.21
C ASP A 180 1.67 -42.84 9.73
N PRO A 181 1.62 -44.15 10.03
CA PRO A 181 0.51 -45.02 9.61
C PRO A 181 -0.86 -44.55 10.14
N GLU A 182 -0.88 -43.90 11.31
CA GLU A 182 -2.08 -43.42 11.98
C GLU A 182 -2.43 -41.95 11.62
N TYR A 183 -1.73 -41.33 10.65
CA TYR A 183 -1.94 -39.93 10.28
C TYR A 183 -3.40 -39.63 9.90
N GLN A 184 -3.98 -40.47 9.06
CA GLN A 184 -5.31 -40.22 8.51
C GLN A 184 -6.41 -40.32 9.59
N GLU A 185 -6.25 -41.22 10.55
CA GLU A 185 -7.17 -41.36 11.68
C GLU A 185 -7.09 -40.16 12.63
N LYS A 186 -5.86 -39.76 13.02
CA LYS A 186 -5.63 -38.60 13.89
C LYS A 186 -6.03 -37.27 13.23
N TYR A 187 -5.83 -37.15 11.92
CA TYR A 187 -6.25 -35.98 11.17
C TYR A 187 -7.78 -35.86 11.11
N GLN A 188 -8.48 -36.97 10.91
CA GLN A 188 -9.94 -36.99 10.92
C GLN A 188 -10.50 -36.67 12.31
N GLU A 189 -9.91 -37.22 13.38
CA GLU A 189 -10.30 -36.91 14.76
C GLU A 189 -10.18 -35.41 15.10
N MET A 190 -9.15 -34.73 14.59
CA MET A 190 -9.02 -33.27 14.77
C MET A 190 -10.13 -32.50 14.08
N LEU A 191 -10.49 -32.86 12.85
CA LEU A 191 -11.57 -32.22 12.09
C LEU A 191 -12.94 -32.45 12.75
N ASP A 192 -13.22 -33.69 13.15
CA ASP A 192 -14.49 -34.06 13.78
C ASP A 192 -14.69 -33.36 15.15
N ARG A 193 -13.59 -32.94 15.80
CA ARG A 193 -13.61 -32.17 17.05
C ARG A 193 -13.85 -30.67 16.82
N GLU A 194 -13.41 -30.10 15.71
CA GLU A 194 -13.61 -28.68 15.38
C GLU A 194 -15.07 -28.38 15.01
N ASP A 195 -15.79 -29.33 14.40
CA ASP A 195 -17.23 -29.20 14.12
C ASP A 195 -18.11 -29.09 15.39
N PHE A 196 -17.56 -29.42 16.57
CA PHE A 196 -18.29 -29.33 17.85
C PHE A 196 -18.25 -27.94 18.50
N PHE A 197 -17.40 -27.01 18.02
CA PHE A 197 -17.21 -25.70 18.65
C PHE A 197 -18.07 -24.57 18.06
N CYS A 198 -18.81 -24.82 16.99
CA CYS A 198 -19.61 -23.76 16.34
C CYS A 198 -21.05 -23.61 16.87
N GLU A 199 -21.60 -24.54 17.68
CA GLU A 199 -23.02 -24.47 18.09
C GLU A 199 -23.29 -24.29 19.59
N GLU A 200 -22.31 -24.37 20.49
CA GLU A 200 -22.61 -24.41 21.94
C GLU A 200 -21.65 -23.61 22.83
N THR A 201 -21.35 -22.36 22.50
CA THR A 201 -20.91 -21.39 23.53
C THR A 201 -21.40 -19.98 23.23
N GLY A 202 -22.73 -19.85 23.24
CA GLY A 202 -23.35 -18.61 23.67
C GLY A 202 -23.11 -18.45 25.16
N ASN A 203 -22.37 -17.39 25.51
CA ASN A 203 -22.35 -16.68 26.79
C ASN A 203 -20.96 -16.52 27.42
N ASP A 204 -20.57 -15.24 27.43
CA ASP A 204 -19.60 -14.58 28.29
C ASP A 204 -18.11 -14.58 27.89
N LEU A 205 -17.59 -13.34 27.79
CA LEU A 205 -16.17 -12.93 27.77
C LEU A 205 -15.44 -12.82 26.42
N SER A 206 -15.81 -11.84 25.60
CA SER A 206 -14.84 -10.83 25.11
C SER A 206 -15.55 -9.58 24.57
N ALA A 207 -16.09 -8.79 25.49
CA ALA A 207 -16.53 -7.44 25.21
C ALA A 207 -15.33 -6.54 24.85
N SER A 208 -15.12 -6.28 23.56
CA SER A 208 -14.76 -4.97 22.97
C SER A 208 -14.10 -5.19 21.61
N GLY A 209 -14.84 -5.02 20.52
CA GLY A 209 -14.21 -4.96 19.21
C GLY A 209 -15.10 -4.87 17.97
N ASP A 210 -16.33 -5.38 17.97
CA ASP A 210 -17.07 -5.60 16.71
C ASP A 210 -18.51 -5.06 16.73
N ALA A 211 -18.64 -3.75 16.97
CA ALA A 211 -19.91 -3.04 16.78
C ALA A 211 -19.99 -2.31 15.43
N PHE A 212 -19.44 -2.89 14.35
CA PHE A 212 -19.50 -2.29 13.00
C PHE A 212 -19.79 -3.28 11.86
N LEU A 213 -20.26 -4.50 12.15
CA LEU A 213 -20.58 -5.50 11.13
C LEU A 213 -22.01 -6.03 11.20
N ASP A 214 -22.92 -5.32 11.86
CA ASP A 214 -24.35 -5.69 11.96
C ASP A 214 -25.30 -4.78 11.14
N ASP A 215 -24.78 -3.94 10.23
CA ASP A 215 -25.60 -3.04 9.38
C ASP A 215 -25.35 -3.21 7.88
N LEU A 216 -24.95 -4.41 7.44
CA LEU A 216 -24.98 -4.80 6.03
C LEU A 216 -26.08 -5.84 5.83
N GLY A 217 -27.31 -5.41 6.05
CA GLY A 217 -28.52 -6.21 5.90
C GLY A 217 -29.63 -5.41 5.25
N ASP A 218 -29.39 -4.93 4.03
CA ASP A 218 -30.46 -4.69 3.04
C ASP A 218 -29.86 -4.71 1.61
N ASP A 219 -29.71 -5.91 1.06
CA ASP A 219 -29.40 -6.16 -0.36
C ASP A 219 -30.65 -5.88 -1.22
N GLU A 220 -31.12 -4.62 -1.28
CA GLU A 220 -32.11 -4.18 -2.26
C GLU A 220 -31.43 -3.25 -3.29
N MET A 221 -31.23 -3.75 -4.51
CA MET A 221 -30.67 -2.97 -5.61
C MET A 221 -31.63 -1.81 -5.94
N ASP A 222 -31.14 -0.58 -5.82
CA ASP A 222 -31.88 0.63 -6.13
C ASP A 222 -32.48 0.58 -7.56
N PRO A 223 -33.78 0.85 -7.76
CA PRO A 223 -34.44 0.70 -9.06
C PRO A 223 -33.83 1.56 -10.18
N GLU A 224 -33.25 2.71 -9.84
CA GLU A 224 -32.53 3.55 -10.82
C GLU A 224 -31.26 2.85 -11.31
N MET A 225 -30.55 2.16 -10.42
CA MET A 225 -29.32 1.43 -10.73
C MET A 225 -29.60 0.15 -11.55
N GLN A 226 -30.73 -0.52 -11.28
CA GLN A 226 -31.17 -1.65 -12.10
C GLN A 226 -31.54 -1.22 -13.52
N GLU A 227 -32.30 -0.13 -13.68
CA GLU A 227 -32.67 0.39 -15.01
C GLU A 227 -31.42 0.84 -15.82
N ALA A 228 -30.46 1.47 -15.15
CA ALA A 228 -29.20 1.87 -15.77
C ALA A 228 -28.39 0.65 -16.28
N TYR A 229 -28.38 -0.45 -15.53
CA TYR A 229 -27.71 -1.68 -15.92
C TYR A 229 -28.37 -2.35 -17.12
N GLU A 230 -29.70 -2.45 -17.13
CA GLU A 230 -30.47 -3.03 -18.24
C GLU A 230 -30.27 -2.24 -19.54
N LYS A 231 -30.29 -0.91 -19.46
CA LYS A 231 -30.01 -0.03 -20.60
C LYS A 231 -28.61 -0.22 -21.16
N PHE A 232 -27.61 -0.35 -20.29
CA PHE A 232 -26.23 -0.62 -20.69
C PHE A 232 -26.08 -1.95 -21.44
N CYS A 233 -26.72 -3.01 -20.95
CA CYS A 233 -26.73 -4.31 -21.60
C CYS A 233 -27.31 -4.23 -23.02
N LEU A 234 -28.47 -3.59 -23.18
CA LEU A 234 -29.13 -3.44 -24.49
C LEU A 234 -28.32 -2.62 -25.50
N GLU A 235 -27.69 -1.51 -25.06
CA GLU A 235 -26.81 -0.72 -25.93
C GLU A 235 -25.56 -1.50 -26.36
N SER A 236 -25.06 -2.37 -25.50
CA SER A 236 -23.88 -3.20 -25.81
C SER A 236 -24.18 -4.30 -26.82
N GLU A 237 -25.41 -4.80 -26.87
CA GLU A 237 -25.84 -5.80 -27.86
C GLU A 237 -26.17 -5.18 -29.22
N HIS A 238 -26.79 -4.00 -29.26
CA HIS A 238 -27.02 -3.26 -30.50
C HIS A 238 -25.72 -2.84 -31.20
N LYS A 239 -24.67 -2.52 -30.44
CA LYS A 239 -23.34 -2.21 -30.99
C LYS A 239 -22.58 -3.42 -31.53
N ARG A 240 -23.00 -4.65 -31.20
CA ARG A 240 -22.41 -5.88 -31.76
C ARG A 240 -23.13 -6.38 -33.01
N THR A 241 -24.32 -5.85 -33.31
CA THR A 241 -25.15 -6.29 -34.45
C THR A 241 -25.27 -5.27 -35.58
N GLN A 242 -24.55 -4.13 -35.51
CA GLN A 242 -24.24 -3.23 -36.63
C GLN A 242 -22.78 -3.38 -37.06
#